data_AF-G2GXY4-F1
#
_entry.id   AF-G2GXY4-F1
#
_cell.length_a   1.000
_cell.length_b   1.000
_cell.length_c   1.000
_cell.angle_alpha   90.00
_cell.angle_beta   90.00
_cell.angle_gamma   90.00
#
_symmetry.space_group_name_H-M   'P 1'
#
loop_
_entity.id
_entity.type
_entity.pdbx_description
1 polymer ?
#
loop_
_entity_poly.entity_id
_entity_poly.type
_entity_poly.pdbx_seq_one_letter_code
_entity_poly.pdbx_strand_id
1 'polypeptide(L)' 'MKHIQVICPGFAADCLETLEEIKQQNRGIFLKAGGEKFEYIPALNDQSAHIDLLQQLVAENIL' A
#
# COMPACT_ATOMS: atom_id res chain seq x y z
N MET A 1 17.86 -10.32 5.71
CA MET A 1 17.39 -9.51 4.56
C MET A 1 17.75 -8.06 4.86
N LYS A 2 18.43 -7.35 3.95
CA LYS A 2 18.92 -5.99 4.25
C LYS A 2 17.92 -4.91 3.84
N HIS A 3 17.29 -5.04 2.68
CA HIS A 3 16.34 -4.05 2.14
C HIS A 3 15.01 -4.70 1.80
N ILE A 4 13.89 -4.02 2.11
CA ILE A 4 12.54 -4.45 1.74
C ILE A 4 11.70 -3.30 1.19
N GLN A 5 10.82 -3.64 0.26
CA GLN A 5 9.70 -2.81 -0.17
C GLN A 5 8.39 -3.54 0.15
N VAL A 6 7.40 -2.82 0.67
CA VAL A 6 6.16 -3.42 1.18
C VAL A 6 4.95 -2.79 0.48
N ILE A 7 4.05 -3.66 0.01
CA ILE A 7 2.73 -3.32 -0.50
C ILE A 7 1.65 -3.92 0.41
N CYS A 8 0.47 -3.31 0.45
CA CYS A 8 -0.72 -3.84 1.13
C CYS A 8 -1.85 -4.10 0.12
N PRO A 9 -1.78 -5.17 -0.69
CA PRO A 9 -2.68 -5.37 -1.83
C PRO A 9 -4.15 -5.65 -1.43
N GLY A 10 -4.42 -5.91 -0.15
CA GLY A 10 -5.78 -6.01 0.38
C GLY A 10 -6.50 -4.67 0.53
N PHE A 11 -5.80 -3.55 0.33
CA PHE A 11 -6.34 -2.19 0.47
C PHE A 11 -6.07 -1.38 -0.79
N ALA A 12 -7.13 -0.86 -1.41
CA ALA A 12 -7.02 0.03 -2.56
C ALA A 12 -6.69 1.48 -2.17
N ALA A 13 -6.97 1.85 -0.92
CA ALA A 13 -6.69 3.16 -0.33
C ALA A 13 -6.02 3.00 1.03
N ASP A 14 -5.18 3.97 1.40
CA ASP A 14 -4.47 3.98 2.67
C ASP A 14 -5.45 4.18 3.84
N CYS A 15 -5.26 3.39 4.89
CA CYS A 15 -6.00 3.42 6.14
C CYS A 15 -5.04 3.39 7.34
N LEU A 16 -5.59 3.32 8.56
CA LEU A 16 -4.80 3.29 9.80
C LEU A 16 -3.78 2.15 9.79
N GLU A 17 -4.21 0.95 9.43
CA GLU A 17 -3.40 -0.26 9.38
C GLU A 17 -2.20 -0.06 8.43
N THR A 18 -2.43 0.51 7.24
CA THR A 18 -1.35 0.73 6.26
C THR A 18 -0.34 1.80 6.69
N LEU A 19 -0.80 2.92 7.28
CA LEU A 19 0.05 4.07 7.56
C LEU A 19 0.72 4.01 8.93
N GLU A 20 0.04 3.47 9.93
CA GLU A 20 0.55 3.38 11.29
C GLU A 20 1.23 2.01 11.50
N GLU A 21 0.51 0.92 11.31
CA GLU A 21 1.03 -0.41 11.65
C GLU A 21 2.08 -0.86 10.64
N ILE A 22 1.80 -0.77 9.33
CA ILE A 22 2.74 -1.25 8.31
C ILE A 22 3.85 -0.23 8.04
N LYS A 23 3.52 1.01 7.67
CA LYS A 23 4.54 1.99 7.27
C LYS A 23 5.43 2.44 8.42
N GLN A 24 4.89 2.64 9.63
CA GLN A 24 5.65 3.17 10.77
C GLN A 24 6.12 2.06 11.71
N GLN A 25 5.22 1.25 12.27
CA GLN A 25 5.59 0.29 13.30
C GLN A 25 6.46 -0.85 12.75
N ASN A 26 6.05 -1.49 11.64
CA ASN A 26 6.85 -2.56 11.01
C ASN A 26 8.20 -2.06 10.49
N ARG A 27 8.29 -0.82 10.01
CA ARG A 27 9.59 -0.18 9.70
C ARG A 27 10.50 -0.17 10.94
N GLY A 28 9.97 0.24 12.09
CA GLY A 28 10.71 0.24 13.34
C GLY A 28 11.17 -1.16 13.74
N ILE A 29 10.30 -2.16 13.63
CA ILE A 29 10.61 -3.57 13.91
C ILE A 29 11.73 -4.08 13.00
N PHE A 30 11.62 -3.82 11.69
CA PHE A 30 12.60 -4.27 10.70
C PHE A 30 14.00 -3.68 10.93
N LEU A 31 14.08 -2.37 11.16
CA LEU A 31 15.36 -1.70 11.40
C LEU A 31 16.01 -2.16 12.72
N LYS A 32 15.22 -2.36 13.79
CA LYS A 32 15.71 -2.92 15.06
C LYS A 32 16.25 -4.34 14.92
N ALA A 33 15.72 -5.12 13.97
CA ALA A 33 16.19 -6.47 13.67
C ALA A 33 17.46 -6.51 12.77
N GLY A 34 18.10 -5.37 12.49
CA GLY A 34 19.30 -5.29 11.65
C GLY A 34 19.02 -5.07 10.16
N GLY A 35 17.77 -4.75 9.80
CA GLY A 35 17.44 -4.25 8.48
C GLY A 35 18.03 -2.86 8.22
N GLU A 36 18.35 -2.57 6.96
CA GLU A 36 19.03 -1.33 6.55
C GLU A 36 18.10 -0.38 5.79
N LYS A 37 17.15 -0.89 5.00
CA LYS A 37 16.20 -0.08 4.22
C LYS A 37 14.80 -0.68 4.21
N PHE A 38 13.81 0.15 4.50
CA PHE A 38 12.39 -0.19 4.47
C PHE A 38 11.65 0.90 3.69
N GLU A 39 10.91 0.50 2.66
CA GLU A 39 10.09 1.40 1.86
C GLU A 39 8.66 0.87 1.79
N TYR A 40 7.72 1.71 2.20
CA TYR A 40 6.30 1.44 1.99
C TYR A 40 5.87 2.02 0.66
N ILE A 41 5.22 1.21 -0.17
CA ILE A 41 4.60 1.64 -1.42
C ILE A 41 3.14 2.00 -1.09
N PRO A 42 2.73 3.28 -1.29
CA PRO A 42 1.36 3.71 -1.02
C PRO A 42 0.30 2.88 -1.76
N ALA A 43 -0.88 2.78 -1.17
CA ALA A 43 -2.04 2.27 -1.90
C ALA A 43 -2.36 3.13 -3.14
N LEU A 44 -3.25 2.62 -3.99
CA LEU A 44 -3.62 3.31 -5.23
C LEU A 44 -4.29 4.66 -4.97
N ASN A 45 -5.02 4.81 -3.86
CA ASN A 45 -5.64 6.05 -3.43
C ASN A 45 -6.45 6.70 -4.57
N ASP A 46 -6.19 7.97 -4.86
CA ASP A 46 -6.85 8.81 -5.85
C ASP A 46 -6.12 8.85 -7.21
N GLN A 47 -5.22 7.90 -7.47
CA GLN A 47 -4.55 7.81 -8.78
C GLN A 47 -5.58 7.70 -9.91
N SER A 48 -5.44 8.51 -10.95
CA SER A 48 -6.38 8.54 -12.08
C SER A 48 -6.60 7.16 -12.69
N ALA A 49 -5.53 6.38 -12.89
CA ALA A 49 -5.64 5.02 -13.42
C ALA A 49 -6.48 4.06 -12.54
N HIS A 50 -6.49 4.26 -11.21
CA HIS A 50 -7.33 3.48 -10.30
C HIS A 50 -8.80 3.88 -10.43
N ILE A 51 -9.08 5.19 -10.52
CA ILE A 51 -10.44 5.71 -10.74
C ILE A 51 -10.98 5.26 -12.10
N ASP A 52 -10.16 5.35 -13.15
CA ASP A 52 -10.51 4.92 -14.52
C ASP A 52 -10.85 3.42 -14.55
N LEU A 53 -10.06 2.59 -13.86
CA LEU A 53 -10.35 1.17 -13.70
C LEU A 53 -11.70 0.93 -13.02
N LEU A 54 -11.97 1.62 -11.90
CA LEU A 54 -13.25 1.48 -11.20
C LEU A 54 -14.43 1.91 -12.08
N GLN A 55 -14.30 3.01 -12.84
CA GLN A 55 -15.30 3.45 -13.80
C GLN A 55 -15.54 2.38 -14.87
N GLN A 56 -14.47 1.82 -15.44
CA GLN A 56 -14.57 0.78 -16.46
C GLN A 56 -15.31 -0.45 -15.91
N LEU A 57 -14.95 -0.92 -14.72
CA LEU A 57 -15.62 -2.08 -14.10
C LEU A 57 -17.11 -1.82 -13.86
N VAL A 58 -17.49 -0.62 -13.42
CA VAL A 58 -18.90 -0.25 -13.26
C VAL A 58 -19.62 -0.25 -14.62
N ALA A 59 -19.00 0.32 -15.65
CA ALA A 59 -19.58 0.35 -17.00
C ALA A 59 -19.74 -1.03 -17.63
N GLU A 60 -18.85 -1.98 -17.33
CA GLU A 60 -18.91 -3.35 -17.85
C GLU A 60 -19.92 -4.25 -17.13
N ASN A 61 -20.26 -3.95 -15.87
CA ASN A 61 -21.03 -4.86 -15.01
C ASN A 61 -22.41 -4.34 -14.59
N ILE A 62 -22.67 -3.03 -14.73
CA ILE A 62 -23.92 -2.40 -14.25
C ILE A 62 -24.67 -1.68 -15.39
N LEU A 63 -23.95 -1.17 -16.39
CA LEU A 63 -24.52 -0.49 -17.56
C LEU A 63 -24.69 -1.46 -18.74
#